data_AF-A0A8T7BWJ9-F1
#
_entry.id   AF-A0A8T7BWJ9-F1
#
_cell.length_a   1.000
_cell.length_b   1.000
_cell.length_c   1.000
_cell.angle_alpha   90.00
_cell.angle_beta   90.00
_cell.angle_gamma   90.00
#
_symmetry.space_group_name_H-M   'P 1'
#
loop_
_entity.id
_entity.type
_entity.pdbx_description
1 polymer ?
#
loop_
_entity_poly.entity_id
_entity_poly.type
_entity_poly.pdbx_seq_one_letter_code
_entity_poly.pdbx_strand_id
1 'polypeptide(L)'
;LGTPTIGEYSTIAGGRTNITLGVHSSILGGEANQIDVGGTEATIAGGRAGIASANNSTVSGGSANTASGPNSTVSGGQENIASGTESTVSGGALNTASGNNATVSGGVSRTSSGTNDWRAGSLFEEE
;
A
#
# COMPACT_ATOMS: atom_id res chain seq x y z
N LEU A 1 -20.85 4.79 -14.26
CA LEU A 1 -21.17 4.44 -12.86
C LEU A 1 -20.07 5.06 -11.99
N GLY A 2 -20.45 5.98 -11.10
CA GLY A 2 -19.53 6.92 -10.42
C GLY A 2 -18.62 6.27 -9.37
N THR A 3 -17.52 6.96 -9.05
CA THR A 3 -16.58 6.62 -7.97
C THR A 3 -17.08 7.24 -6.66
N PRO A 4 -17.57 6.46 -5.68
CA PRO A 4 -18.06 7.02 -4.42
C PRO A 4 -16.91 7.65 -3.63
N THR A 5 -17.09 8.93 -3.30
CA THR A 5 -16.23 9.70 -2.39
C THR A 5 -17.06 9.98 -1.14
N ILE A 6 -16.66 9.44 -0.01
CA ILE A 6 -17.44 9.53 1.25
C ILE A 6 -16.60 10.12 2.40
N GLY A 7 -15.27 10.13 2.28
CA GLY A 7 -14.38 10.80 3.23
C GLY A 7 -14.39 12.32 3.06
N GLU A 8 -14.48 13.06 4.17
CA GLU A 8 -14.37 14.52 4.18
C GLU A 8 -13.01 14.95 3.58
N TYR A 9 -13.03 15.96 2.69
CA TYR A 9 -11.84 16.45 1.97
C TYR A 9 -11.04 15.38 1.20
N SER A 10 -11.67 14.27 0.82
CA SER A 10 -11.02 13.26 -0.03
C SER A 10 -11.10 13.59 -1.52
N THR A 11 -10.16 13.07 -2.30
CA THR A 11 -10.09 13.29 -3.76
C THR A 11 -9.98 11.97 -4.51
N ILE A 12 -10.80 11.78 -5.55
CA ILE A 12 -10.58 10.78 -6.59
C ILE A 12 -10.41 11.52 -7.92
N ALA A 13 -9.20 11.54 -8.47
CA ALA A 13 -8.91 12.33 -9.69
C ALA A 13 -9.43 11.66 -10.97
N GLY A 14 -9.69 10.34 -10.95
CA GLY A 14 -10.30 9.63 -12.08
C GLY A 14 -10.29 8.12 -11.94
N GLY A 15 -10.49 7.42 -13.06
CA GLY A 15 -10.45 5.96 -13.14
C GLY A 15 -11.81 5.29 -13.01
N ARG A 16 -11.81 4.00 -12.64
CA ARG A 16 -13.01 3.15 -12.59
C ARG A 16 -13.16 2.52 -11.22
N THR A 17 -14.36 2.60 -10.64
CA THR A 17 -14.75 1.90 -9.41
C THR A 17 -13.82 2.14 -8.19
N ASN A 18 -13.18 3.30 -8.12
CA ASN A 18 -12.39 3.71 -6.96
C ASN A 18 -13.29 4.19 -5.82
N ILE A 19 -12.88 3.95 -4.57
CA ILE A 19 -13.66 4.27 -3.35
C ILE A 19 -12.74 4.95 -2.34
N THR A 20 -13.16 6.11 -1.80
CA THR A 20 -12.48 6.76 -0.67
C THR A 20 -13.43 6.98 0.51
N LEU A 21 -13.08 6.41 1.66
CA LEU A 21 -13.81 6.57 2.93
C LEU A 21 -13.00 7.35 3.98
N GLY A 22 -11.67 7.40 3.85
CA GLY A 22 -10.79 8.11 4.78
C GLY A 22 -10.83 9.63 4.60
N VAL A 23 -10.71 10.37 5.70
CA VAL A 23 -10.63 11.84 5.71
C VAL A 23 -9.29 12.30 5.12
N HIS A 24 -9.27 13.38 4.33
CA HIS A 24 -8.07 13.89 3.63
C HIS A 24 -7.35 12.84 2.74
N SER A 25 -8.06 11.81 2.31
CA SER A 25 -7.46 10.74 1.50
C SER A 25 -7.45 11.07 0.02
N SER A 26 -6.53 10.45 -0.75
CA SER A 26 -6.44 10.68 -2.18
C SER A 26 -6.24 9.42 -3.01
N ILE A 27 -7.01 9.28 -4.09
CA ILE A 27 -6.79 8.32 -5.16
C ILE A 27 -6.57 9.09 -6.46
N LEU A 28 -5.39 8.98 -7.06
CA LEU A 28 -5.07 9.73 -8.29
C LEU A 28 -5.65 9.08 -9.55
N GLY A 29 -6.00 7.79 -9.52
CA GLY A 29 -6.61 7.12 -10.66
C GLY A 29 -6.61 5.60 -10.51
N GLY A 30 -6.68 4.90 -11.65
CA GLY A 30 -6.64 3.44 -11.72
C GLY A 30 -8.01 2.78 -11.61
N GLU A 31 -8.01 1.50 -11.24
CA GLU A 31 -9.20 0.67 -11.22
C GLU A 31 -9.39 -0.05 -9.88
N ALA A 32 -10.57 0.11 -9.29
CA ALA A 32 -10.98 -0.62 -8.07
C ALA A 32 -10.04 -0.40 -6.87
N ASN A 33 -9.43 0.79 -6.75
CA ASN A 33 -8.64 1.16 -5.58
C ASN A 33 -9.56 1.61 -4.44
N GLN A 34 -9.19 1.27 -3.21
CA GLN A 34 -10.02 1.52 -2.03
C GLN A 34 -9.19 2.10 -0.89
N ILE A 35 -9.62 3.26 -0.37
CA ILE A 35 -9.16 3.79 0.90
C ILE A 35 -10.26 3.60 1.94
N ASP A 36 -9.97 2.83 2.99
CA ASP A 36 -10.95 2.51 4.05
C ASP A 36 -11.15 3.66 5.03
N VAL A 37 -12.15 3.54 5.92
CA VAL A 37 -12.49 4.56 6.93
C VAL A 37 -11.32 4.86 7.89
N GLY A 38 -10.42 3.89 8.12
CA GLY A 38 -9.20 4.08 8.90
C GLY A 38 -8.06 4.80 8.13
N GLY A 39 -8.23 4.98 6.83
CA GLY A 39 -7.24 5.58 5.91
C GLY A 39 -7.21 7.10 5.92
N THR A 40 -7.22 7.73 7.10
CA THR A 40 -7.05 9.19 7.20
C THR A 40 -5.70 9.59 6.63
N GLU A 41 -5.67 10.56 5.71
CA GLU A 41 -4.46 11.01 4.98
C GLU A 41 -3.79 9.89 4.14
N ALA A 42 -4.47 8.78 3.89
CA ALA A 42 -3.95 7.72 3.06
C ALA A 42 -3.94 8.13 1.57
N THR A 43 -2.99 7.57 0.83
CA THR A 43 -2.82 7.87 -0.60
C THR A 43 -2.68 6.60 -1.43
N ILE A 44 -3.44 6.51 -2.52
CA ILE A 44 -3.23 5.52 -3.58
C ILE A 44 -2.95 6.27 -4.88
N ALA A 45 -1.72 6.21 -5.38
CA ALA A 45 -1.36 6.96 -6.58
C ALA A 45 -1.91 6.35 -7.88
N GLY A 46 -2.35 5.09 -7.85
CA GLY A 46 -3.01 4.45 -8.99
C GLY A 46 -2.88 2.94 -8.96
N GLY A 47 -2.92 2.32 -10.14
CA GLY A 47 -2.87 0.86 -10.29
C GLY A 47 -4.25 0.21 -10.22
N ARG A 48 -4.28 -1.08 -9.88
CA ARG A 48 -5.50 -1.88 -9.80
C ARG A 48 -5.64 -2.55 -8.44
N ALA A 49 -6.81 -2.45 -7.83
CA ALA A 49 -7.14 -3.15 -6.59
C ALA A 49 -6.18 -2.86 -5.41
N GLY A 50 -5.63 -1.65 -5.34
CA GLY A 50 -4.84 -1.21 -4.19
C GLY A 50 -5.74 -0.90 -2.99
N ILE A 51 -5.30 -1.28 -1.79
CA ILE A 51 -6.01 -1.01 -0.53
C ILE A 51 -5.09 -0.23 0.41
N ALA A 52 -5.55 0.92 0.90
CA ALA A 52 -4.87 1.68 1.95
C ALA A 52 -5.86 1.90 3.11
N SER A 53 -5.62 1.26 4.25
CA SER A 53 -6.65 1.15 5.31
C SER A 53 -6.28 1.77 6.65
N ALA A 54 -5.09 2.36 6.76
CA ALA A 54 -4.60 2.99 7.99
C ALA A 54 -4.12 4.43 7.77
N ASN A 55 -3.96 5.16 8.87
CA ASN A 55 -3.54 6.55 8.87
C ASN A 55 -2.18 6.71 8.16
N ASN A 56 -2.10 7.68 7.23
CA ASN A 56 -0.91 7.97 6.43
C ASN A 56 -0.35 6.77 5.64
N SER A 57 -1.15 5.73 5.41
CA SER A 57 -0.74 4.59 4.60
C SER A 57 -0.67 4.96 3.12
N THR A 58 0.31 4.41 2.41
CA THR A 58 0.57 4.75 1.01
C THR A 58 0.68 3.51 0.14
N VAL A 59 -0.08 3.47 -0.96
CA VAL A 59 0.14 2.55 -2.07
C VAL A 59 0.47 3.36 -3.32
N SER A 60 1.73 3.31 -3.75
CA SER A 60 2.17 4.13 -4.89
C SER A 60 1.72 3.57 -6.25
N GLY A 61 1.20 2.34 -6.31
CA GLY A 61 0.68 1.74 -7.54
C GLY A 61 0.76 0.23 -7.56
N GLY A 62 0.68 -0.37 -8.75
CA GLY A 62 0.77 -1.82 -8.95
C GLY A 62 -0.58 -2.54 -8.98
N SER A 63 -0.60 -3.84 -8.67
CA SER A 63 -1.81 -4.66 -8.66
C SER A 63 -2.00 -5.36 -7.32
N ALA A 64 -3.16 -5.20 -6.70
CA ALA A 64 -3.55 -5.91 -5.47
C ALA A 64 -2.61 -5.68 -4.28
N ASN A 65 -2.05 -4.47 -4.13
CA ASN A 65 -1.18 -4.11 -3.00
C ASN A 65 -1.98 -3.57 -1.82
N THR A 66 -1.56 -3.90 -0.59
CA THR A 66 -2.25 -3.49 0.64
C THR A 66 -1.28 -2.79 1.60
N ALA A 67 -1.59 -1.55 1.98
CA ALA A 67 -0.94 -0.83 3.06
C ALA A 67 -1.94 -0.64 4.20
N SER A 68 -1.81 -1.42 5.27
CA SER A 68 -2.78 -1.49 6.38
C SER A 68 -2.20 -1.17 7.75
N GLY A 69 -0.89 -0.91 7.85
CA GLY A 69 -0.27 -0.37 9.05
C GLY A 69 -0.28 1.17 9.06
N PRO A 70 -0.35 1.84 10.23
CA PRO A 70 -0.14 3.29 10.29
C PRO A 70 1.22 3.67 9.72
N ASN A 71 1.30 4.72 8.91
CA ASN A 71 2.52 5.14 8.19
C ASN A 71 3.14 4.04 7.28
N SER A 72 2.41 2.98 6.96
CA SER A 72 2.94 1.90 6.11
C SER A 72 2.99 2.30 4.65
N THR A 73 3.96 1.75 3.92
CA THR A 73 4.14 2.06 2.50
C THR A 73 4.31 0.80 1.66
N VAL A 74 3.55 0.70 0.58
CA VAL A 74 3.84 -0.19 -0.55
C VAL A 74 4.16 0.66 -1.78
N SER A 75 5.42 0.61 -2.24
CA SER A 75 5.87 1.44 -3.36
C SER A 75 5.42 0.92 -4.73
N GLY A 76 4.91 -0.30 -4.82
CA GLY A 76 4.39 -0.88 -6.06
C GLY A 76 4.48 -2.40 -6.10
N GLY A 77 4.38 -2.98 -7.30
CA GLY A 77 4.47 -4.43 -7.52
C GLY A 77 3.13 -5.14 -7.51
N GLN A 78 3.12 -6.43 -7.17
CA GLN A 78 1.94 -7.28 -7.17
C GLN A 78 1.72 -7.96 -5.81
N GLU A 79 0.53 -7.85 -5.24
CA GLU A 79 0.14 -8.63 -4.05
C GLU A 79 1.08 -8.45 -2.85
N ASN A 80 1.63 -7.23 -2.69
CA ASN A 80 2.47 -6.88 -1.55
C ASN A 80 1.64 -6.34 -0.39
N ILE A 81 2.04 -6.66 0.84
CA ILE A 81 1.34 -6.28 2.08
C ILE A 81 2.30 -5.57 3.03
N ALA A 82 2.02 -4.33 3.39
CA ALA A 82 2.69 -3.62 4.49
C ALA A 82 1.66 -3.40 5.61
N SER A 83 1.70 -4.23 6.66
CA SER A 83 0.68 -4.25 7.73
C SER A 83 1.19 -3.86 9.11
N GLY A 84 2.51 -3.79 9.32
CA GLY A 84 3.10 -3.24 10.55
C GLY A 84 3.10 -1.71 10.57
N THR A 85 3.10 -1.11 11.75
CA THR A 85 3.31 0.35 11.88
C THR A 85 4.66 0.74 11.28
N GLU A 86 4.71 1.77 10.45
CA GLU A 86 5.93 2.23 9.74
C GLU A 86 6.60 1.14 8.88
N SER A 87 5.86 0.10 8.52
CA SER A 87 6.38 -0.98 7.67
C SER A 87 6.46 -0.55 6.21
N THR A 88 7.44 -1.09 5.49
CA THR A 88 7.66 -0.75 4.08
C THR A 88 7.87 -2.00 3.23
N VAL A 89 7.15 -2.08 2.11
CA VAL A 89 7.47 -2.95 0.99
C VAL A 89 7.85 -2.09 -0.21
N SER A 90 9.11 -2.14 -0.62
CA SER A 90 9.63 -1.31 -1.72
C SER A 90 9.16 -1.79 -3.11
N GLY A 91 8.62 -3.00 -3.23
CA GLY A 91 8.10 -3.54 -4.48
C GLY A 91 8.22 -5.06 -4.57
N GLY A 92 8.20 -5.60 -5.78
CA GLY A 92 8.25 -7.03 -6.05
C GLY A 92 6.88 -7.69 -6.06
N ALA A 93 6.81 -8.99 -5.75
CA ALA A 93 5.56 -9.74 -5.72
C ALA A 93 5.40 -10.55 -4.43
N LEU A 94 4.19 -10.62 -3.88
CA LEU A 94 3.85 -11.49 -2.74
C LEU A 94 4.69 -11.23 -1.47
N ASN A 95 5.22 -10.01 -1.29
CA ASN A 95 6.01 -9.67 -0.12
C ASN A 95 5.13 -9.18 1.03
N THR A 96 5.50 -9.49 2.27
CA THR A 96 4.79 -9.06 3.48
C THR A 96 5.75 -8.43 4.49
N ALA A 97 5.50 -7.18 4.87
CA ALA A 97 6.14 -6.52 6.01
C ALA A 97 5.09 -6.33 7.12
N SER A 98 5.06 -7.22 8.11
CA SER A 98 4.04 -7.24 9.18
C SER A 98 4.54 -6.83 10.56
N GLY A 99 5.87 -6.77 10.76
CA GLY A 99 6.44 -6.22 11.98
C GLY A 99 6.43 -4.69 11.99
N ASN A 100 6.42 -4.07 13.17
CA ASN A 100 6.60 -2.62 13.28
C ASN A 100 8.00 -2.24 12.78
N ASN A 101 8.10 -1.18 11.97
CA ASN A 101 9.34 -0.75 11.31
C ASN A 101 9.95 -1.83 10.38
N ALA A 102 9.20 -2.88 10.06
CA ALA A 102 9.70 -3.95 9.22
C ALA A 102 9.83 -3.49 7.76
N THR A 103 10.89 -3.90 7.09
CA THR A 103 11.12 -3.55 5.68
C THR A 103 11.36 -4.79 4.81
N VAL A 104 10.71 -4.84 3.66
CA VAL A 104 11.06 -5.74 2.56
C VAL A 104 11.51 -4.90 1.36
N SER A 105 12.78 -5.03 0.98
CA SER A 105 13.35 -4.25 -0.14
C SER A 105 12.88 -4.73 -1.52
N GLY A 106 12.29 -5.93 -1.61
CA GLY A 106 11.64 -6.43 -2.82
C GLY A 106 11.88 -7.91 -3.12
N GLY A 107 11.68 -8.28 -4.39
CA GLY A 107 11.72 -9.64 -4.92
C GLY A 107 10.41 -10.41 -4.71
N VAL A 108 10.44 -11.73 -4.49
CA VAL A 108 9.23 -12.57 -4.51
C VAL A 108 9.06 -13.36 -3.21
N SER A 109 7.86 -13.30 -2.62
CA SER A 109 7.43 -14.12 -1.47
C SER A 109 8.32 -13.99 -0.23
N ARG A 110 8.70 -12.77 0.13
CA ARG A 110 9.45 -12.50 1.37
C ARG A 110 8.55 -12.01 2.49
N THR A 111 8.87 -12.43 3.71
CA THR A 111 8.16 -12.00 4.92
C THR A 111 9.13 -11.43 5.95
N SER A 112 8.87 -10.21 6.40
CA SER A 112 9.52 -9.56 7.54
C SER A 112 8.47 -9.32 8.63
N SER A 113 8.54 -10.09 9.72
CA SER A 113 7.51 -10.10 10.78
C SER A 113 8.01 -9.61 12.14
N GLY A 114 9.32 -9.45 12.31
CA GLY A 114 9.90 -8.91 13.54
C GLY A 114 9.83 -7.38 13.59
N THR A 115 9.77 -6.82 14.79
CA THR A 115 9.97 -5.37 14.97
C THR A 115 11.39 -5.00 14.54
N ASN A 116 11.52 -3.96 13.72
CA ASN A 116 12.78 -3.54 13.09
C ASN A 116 13.44 -4.63 12.22
N ASP A 117 12.68 -5.62 11.73
CA ASP A 117 13.21 -6.69 10.87
C ASP A 117 13.34 -6.24 9.41
N TRP A 118 14.35 -6.74 8.71
CA TRP A 118 14.62 -6.39 7.32
C TRP A 118 14.89 -7.63 6.46
N ARG A 119 14.26 -7.68 5.28
CA ARG A 119 14.50 -8.71 4.26
C ARG A 119 14.90 -8.07 2.92
N ALA A 120 16.09 -8.43 2.45
CA ALA A 120 16.61 -8.06 1.13
C ALA A 120 16.15 -9.03 0.03
N GLY A 121 16.31 -8.61 -1.24
CA GLY A 121 16.19 -9.40 -2.47
C GLY A 121 17.06 -10.66 -2.49
N SER A 122 17.03 -11.45 -3.58
CA SER A 122 18.01 -12.53 -3.74
C SER A 122 19.35 -11.86 -4.03
N LEU A 123 20.30 -12.00 -3.12
CA LEU A 123 21.67 -11.57 -3.33
C LEU A 123 22.26 -12.47 -4.43
N PHE A 124 22.49 -11.92 -5.61
CA PHE A 124 23.45 -12.51 -6.55
C PHE A 124 24.80 -11.86 -6.21
N GLU A 125 25.61 -12.53 -5.40
CA GLU A 125 27.04 -12.29 -5.41
C GLU A 125 27.62 -13.17 -6.52
N GLU A 126 28.04 -12.55 -7.61
CA GLU A 126 29.02 -13.19 -8.51
C GLU A 126 30.40 -12.84 -7.94
N GLU A 127 31.19 -13.88 -7.58
CA GLU A 127 32.62 -13.78 -7.24
C GLU A 127 33.47 -13.36 -8.46
#